data_AF-A0A1Y3ALY1-F1
#
_entry.id   AF-A0A1Y3ALY1-F1
#
_cell.length_a   1.000
_cell.length_b   1.000
_cell.length_c   1.000
_cell.angle_alpha   90.00
_cell.angle_beta   90.00
_cell.angle_gamma   90.00
#
_symmetry.space_group_name_H-M   'P 1'
#
loop_
_entity.id
_entity.type
_entity.pdbx_description
1 polymer ?
#
loop_
_entity_poly.entity_id
_entity_poly.type
_entity_poly.pdbx_seq_one_letter_code
_entity_poly.pdbx_strand_id
1 'polypeptide(L)'
;MAIKVKEILPQVPMDVIKADIAITNNIDDTVERILNGVVKFEPEQSLAEKLDNNGQQSVLSTTMNNNIKISAIENKNFAAKSFGKTSAERVSSFQERKAQMYRAARIRYLQKRGLLNANFLQKIE
;
A
#
# COMPACT_ATOMS: atom_id res chain seq x y z
N MET A 1 28.98 -4.93 14.52
CA MET A 1 28.53 -6.13 13.78
C MET A 1 27.21 -5.86 13.04
N ALA A 2 26.14 -5.45 13.75
CA ALA A 2 24.81 -5.19 13.17
C ALA A 2 24.74 -4.18 12.02
N ILE A 3 25.54 -3.11 12.07
CA ILE A 3 25.56 -2.09 11.00
C ILE A 3 25.99 -2.71 9.66
N LYS A 4 27.02 -3.56 9.65
CA LYS A 4 27.49 -4.25 8.43
C LYS A 4 26.42 -5.16 7.84
N VAL A 5 25.69 -5.87 8.69
CA VAL A 5 24.56 -6.72 8.23
C VAL A 5 23.45 -5.87 7.62
N LYS A 6 23.14 -4.68 8.18
CA LYS A 6 22.15 -3.75 7.60
C LYS A 6 22.59 -3.17 6.25
N GLU A 7 23.88 -3.00 6.02
CA GLU A 7 24.41 -2.58 4.70
C GLU A 7 24.21 -3.67 3.64
N ILE A 8 24.33 -4.95 4.02
CA ILE A 8 24.15 -6.10 3.12
C ILE A 8 22.65 -6.39 2.90
N LEU A 9 21.85 -6.26 3.96
CA LEU A 9 20.41 -6.58 3.97
C LEU A 9 19.59 -5.35 4.41
N PRO A 10 19.44 -4.33 3.55
CA PRO A 10 18.80 -3.07 3.91
C PRO A 10 17.31 -3.23 4.26
N GLN A 11 16.63 -4.24 3.70
CA GLN A 11 15.23 -4.54 3.99
C GLN A 11 14.98 -5.10 5.40
N VAL A 12 16.00 -5.58 6.10
CA VAL A 12 15.85 -6.23 7.41
C VAL A 12 15.89 -5.17 8.53
N PRO A 13 14.92 -5.13 9.46
CA PRO A 13 14.94 -4.21 10.59
C PRO A 13 16.19 -4.35 11.45
N MET A 14 16.71 -3.22 11.94
CA MET A 14 17.92 -3.20 12.76
C MET A 14 17.75 -3.98 14.07
N ASP A 15 16.55 -3.99 14.63
CA ASP A 15 16.26 -4.66 15.90
C ASP A 15 16.35 -6.18 15.78
N VAL A 16 15.91 -6.73 14.63
CA VAL A 16 16.02 -8.16 14.34
C VAL A 16 17.47 -8.57 14.16
N ILE A 17 18.25 -7.77 13.42
CA ILE A 17 19.68 -8.02 13.23
C ILE A 17 20.40 -8.04 14.59
N LYS A 18 20.10 -7.08 15.48
CA LYS A 18 20.70 -7.04 16.82
C LYS A 18 20.31 -8.25 17.67
N ALA A 19 19.05 -8.65 17.63
CA ALA A 19 18.57 -9.82 18.36
C ALA A 19 19.26 -11.11 17.90
N ASP A 20 19.43 -11.28 16.59
CA ASP A 20 20.04 -12.51 16.07
C ASP A 20 21.56 -12.54 16.25
N ILE A 21 22.23 -11.40 16.13
CA ILE A 21 23.67 -11.28 16.44
C ILE A 21 23.95 -11.57 17.91
N ALA A 22 23.03 -11.28 18.82
CA ALA A 22 23.19 -11.63 20.23
C ALA A 22 23.21 -13.17 20.45
N ILE A 23 22.69 -13.95 19.49
CA ILE A 23 22.65 -15.41 19.55
C ILE A 23 23.85 -16.01 18.80
N THR A 24 24.10 -15.57 17.56
CA THR A 24 25.14 -16.13 16.69
C THR A 24 26.53 -15.59 16.99
N ASN A 25 26.63 -14.34 17.47
CA ASN A 25 27.86 -13.59 17.65
C ASN A 25 28.78 -13.56 16.40
N ASN A 26 28.18 -13.73 15.21
CA ASN A 26 28.88 -13.80 13.92
C ASN A 26 28.05 -13.12 12.82
N ILE A 27 28.70 -12.38 11.92
CA ILE A 27 28.04 -11.70 10.79
C ILE A 27 27.49 -12.73 9.80
N ASP A 28 28.33 -13.67 9.38
CA ASP A 28 28.02 -14.55 8.24
C ASP A 28 26.88 -15.52 8.61
N ASP A 29 26.92 -16.10 9.81
CA ASP A 29 25.85 -16.97 10.32
C ASP A 29 24.53 -16.21 10.47
N THR A 30 24.59 -14.92 10.85
CA THR A 30 23.39 -14.08 10.94
C THR A 30 22.79 -13.83 9.56
N VAL A 31 23.61 -13.51 8.56
CA VAL A 31 23.16 -13.28 7.18
C VAL A 31 22.53 -14.55 6.62
N GLU A 32 23.19 -15.70 6.79
CA GLU A 32 22.69 -16.98 6.32
C GLU A 32 21.35 -17.35 6.97
N ARG A 33 21.21 -17.21 8.29
CA ARG A 33 19.96 -17.53 8.99
C ARG A 33 18.80 -16.62 8.59
N ILE A 34 19.06 -15.35 8.28
CA ILE A 34 18.06 -14.42 7.76
C ILE A 34 17.64 -14.83 6.33
N LEU A 35 18.59 -15.13 5.45
CA LEU A 35 18.31 -15.53 4.06
C LEU A 35 17.59 -16.88 3.97
N ASN A 36 17.96 -17.83 4.84
CA ASN A 36 17.32 -19.13 4.95
C ASN A 36 15.93 -19.07 5.64
N GLY A 37 15.49 -17.88 6.08
CA GLY A 37 14.17 -17.67 6.69
C GLY A 37 14.02 -18.24 8.10
N VAL A 38 15.13 -18.60 8.76
CA VAL A 38 15.15 -19.05 10.16
C VAL A 38 14.74 -17.91 11.08
N VAL A 39 15.17 -16.69 10.74
CA VAL A 39 14.81 -15.46 11.44
C VAL A 39 13.62 -14.82 10.73
N LYS A 40 12.45 -14.86 11.36
CA LYS A 40 11.25 -14.19 10.84
C LYS A 40 11.32 -12.70 11.12
N PHE A 41 11.16 -11.88 10.10
CA PHE A 41 11.09 -10.43 10.22
C PHE A 41 10.06 -9.85 9.27
N GLU A 42 9.52 -8.68 9.61
CA GLU A 42 8.74 -7.88 8.67
C GLU A 42 9.68 -6.90 7.96
N PRO A 43 9.75 -6.91 6.62
CA PRO A 43 10.63 -6.02 5.89
C PRO A 43 10.28 -4.55 6.13
N GLU A 44 11.28 -3.76 6.53
CA GLU A 44 11.16 -2.30 6.50
C GLU A 44 11.16 -1.87 5.03
N GLN A 45 10.01 -1.40 4.54
CA GLN A 45 9.93 -0.78 3.22
C GLN A 45 10.91 0.40 3.19
N SER A 46 12.03 0.21 2.50
CA SER A 46 12.94 1.30 2.22
C SER A 46 12.12 2.43 1.61
N LEU A 47 12.37 3.66 2.04
CA LEU A 47 11.58 4.85 1.64
C LEU A 47 11.55 5.07 0.11
N ALA A 48 12.31 4.30 -0.66
CA ALA A 48 12.33 4.29 -2.12
C ALA A 48 11.17 3.54 -2.79
N GLU A 49 10.47 2.63 -2.09
CA GLU A 49 9.42 1.78 -2.70
C GLU A 49 8.00 2.07 -2.16
N LYS A 50 7.73 3.31 -1.74
CA LYS A 50 6.34 3.74 -1.42
C LYS A 50 5.50 4.12 -2.63
N LEU A 51 5.95 3.81 -3.84
CA LEU A 51 5.13 3.86 -5.04
C LEU A 51 5.10 2.46 -5.62
N ASP A 52 3.90 1.88 -5.62
CA ASP A 52 3.52 0.61 -6.24
C ASP A 52 3.65 -0.62 -5.33
N ASN A 53 2.53 -1.35 -5.26
CA ASN A 53 2.36 -2.67 -4.64
C ASN A 53 1.97 -2.69 -3.14
N ASN A 54 0.69 -2.40 -2.88
CA ASN A 54 -0.04 -3.30 -1.99
C ASN A 54 -1.45 -3.56 -2.55
N GLY A 55 -1.49 -4.54 -3.45
CA GLY A 55 -2.68 -5.38 -3.61
C GLY A 55 -2.55 -6.56 -2.64
N GLN A 56 -3.65 -6.81 -1.92
CA GLN A 56 -4.00 -8.03 -1.15
C GLN A 56 -3.82 -7.98 0.38
N GLN A 57 -4.91 -7.49 1.01
CA GLN A 57 -5.65 -8.11 2.12
C GLN A 57 -4.87 -8.61 3.35
N SER A 58 -5.01 -7.87 4.46
CA SER A 58 -5.36 -8.50 5.74
C SER A 58 -6.14 -7.55 6.64
N VAL A 59 -7.20 -8.14 7.20
CA VAL A 59 -8.14 -7.73 8.23
C VAL A 59 -7.51 -7.05 9.44
N LEU A 60 -7.79 -5.77 9.70
CA LEU A 60 -7.89 -5.25 11.07
C LEU A 60 -8.85 -4.06 11.14
N SER A 61 -9.92 -4.28 11.88
CA SER A 61 -10.90 -3.31 12.35
C SER A 61 -10.19 -2.16 13.09
N THR A 62 -10.49 -0.92 12.72
CA THR A 62 -10.27 0.23 13.61
C THR A 62 -11.57 1.01 13.69
N THR A 63 -12.25 0.79 14.81
CA THR A 63 -13.35 1.62 15.32
C THR A 63 -12.87 3.06 15.41
N MET A 64 -13.37 3.91 14.51
CA MET A 64 -13.35 5.37 14.68
C MET A 64 -14.77 5.86 14.42
N ASN A 65 -15.46 6.12 15.53
CA ASN A 65 -16.74 6.84 15.56
C ASN A 65 -16.53 8.22 14.96
N ASN A 66 -16.88 8.40 13.70
CA ASN A 66 -17.24 9.70 13.13
C ASN A 66 -18.46 9.46 12.24
N ASN A 67 -19.61 9.88 12.74
CA ASN A 67 -20.94 9.66 12.19
C ASN A 67 -21.21 10.51 10.93
N ILE A 68 -20.39 10.36 9.90
CA ILE A 68 -20.75 10.75 8.55
C ILE A 68 -20.90 9.45 7.77
N LYS A 69 -22.15 9.02 7.56
CA LYS A 69 -22.51 7.90 6.68
C LYS A 69 -22.24 8.27 5.22
N ILE A 70 -20.99 8.53 4.87
CA ILE A 70 -20.55 8.46 3.49
C ILE A 70 -20.37 6.97 3.26
N SER A 71 -21.27 6.37 2.48
CA SER A 71 -21.13 4.99 2.02
C SER A 71 -19.68 4.81 1.57
N ALA A 72 -18.93 4.00 2.33
CA ALA A 72 -17.55 3.71 2.02
C ALA A 72 -17.52 3.36 0.54
N ILE A 73 -16.64 3.98 -0.24
CA ILE A 73 -16.49 3.61 -1.64
C ILE A 73 -15.76 2.27 -1.62
N GLU A 74 -16.53 1.22 -1.33
CA GLU A 74 -16.18 -0.18 -1.44
C GLU A 74 -15.59 -0.40 -2.82
N ASN A 75 -14.73 -1.40 -2.97
CA ASN A 75 -13.95 -1.67 -4.19
C ASN A 75 -14.83 -1.73 -5.45
N LYS A 76 -15.09 -0.56 -6.05
CA LYS A 76 -15.82 -0.43 -7.30
C LYS A 76 -14.89 -0.91 -8.40
N ASN A 77 -15.32 -1.95 -9.11
CA ASN A 77 -14.66 -2.38 -10.32
C ASN A 77 -14.86 -1.29 -11.39
N PHE A 78 -13.79 -0.57 -11.74
CA PHE A 78 -13.78 0.38 -12.84
C PHE A 78 -13.63 -0.31 -14.20
N ALA A 79 -13.66 -1.65 -14.26
CA ALA A 79 -13.63 -2.39 -15.51
C ALA A 79 -14.93 -2.17 -16.30
N ALA A 80 -14.82 -1.97 -17.62
CA ALA A 80 -15.99 -1.94 -18.48
C ALA A 80 -16.55 -3.36 -18.62
N LYS A 81 -17.88 -3.47 -18.62
CA LYS A 81 -18.57 -4.76 -18.85
C LYS A 81 -18.41 -5.25 -20.29
N SER A 82 -18.22 -4.33 -21.23
CA SER A 82 -17.98 -4.60 -22.64
C SER A 82 -17.27 -3.41 -23.29
N PHE A 83 -16.69 -3.62 -24.47
CA PHE A 83 -16.10 -2.54 -25.28
C PHE A 83 -17.09 -2.05 -26.33
N GLY A 84 -17.07 -0.74 -26.61
CA GLY A 84 -17.83 -0.14 -27.71
C GLY A 84 -17.44 -0.73 -29.06
N LYS A 85 -18.37 -0.66 -30.02
CA LYS A 85 -18.18 -1.23 -31.36
C LYS A 85 -17.30 -0.32 -32.22
N THR A 86 -17.32 0.97 -31.96
CA THR A 86 -16.51 1.97 -32.65
C THR A 86 -15.27 2.36 -31.83
N SER A 87 -14.24 2.85 -32.51
CA SER A 87 -13.01 3.35 -31.86
C SER A 87 -13.30 4.54 -30.95
N ALA A 88 -14.15 5.47 -31.38
CA ALA A 88 -14.55 6.65 -30.62
C ALA A 88 -15.24 6.27 -29.30
N GLU A 89 -16.20 5.35 -29.34
CA GLU A 89 -16.87 4.84 -28.12
C GLU A 89 -15.88 4.21 -27.14
N ARG A 90 -14.90 3.46 -27.64
CA ARG A 90 -13.88 2.83 -26.80
C ARG A 90 -13.01 3.87 -26.10
N VAL A 91 -12.61 4.93 -26.81
CA VAL A 91 -11.82 6.04 -26.25
C VAL A 91 -12.64 6.78 -25.20
N SER A 92 -13.90 7.14 -25.48
CA SER A 92 -14.77 7.82 -24.52
C SER A 92 -14.99 6.99 -23.25
N SER A 93 -15.29 5.69 -23.41
CA SER A 93 -15.42 4.75 -22.29
C SER A 93 -14.14 4.65 -21.45
N PHE A 94 -12.97 4.70 -22.09
CA PHE A 94 -11.70 4.69 -21.37
C PHE A 94 -11.49 5.98 -20.58
N GLN A 95 -11.72 7.15 -21.19
CA GLN A 95 -11.55 8.45 -20.53
C GLN A 95 -12.50 8.61 -19.34
N GLU A 96 -13.76 8.20 -19.50
CA GLU A 96 -14.75 8.25 -18.42
C GLU A 96 -14.29 7.40 -17.23
N ARG A 97 -13.90 6.14 -17.46
CA ARG A 97 -13.41 5.25 -16.41
C ARG A 97 -12.15 5.76 -15.74
N LYS A 98 -11.22 6.34 -16.51
CA LYS A 98 -10.02 6.99 -15.99
C LYS A 98 -10.38 8.14 -15.05
N ALA A 99 -11.32 8.99 -15.45
CA ALA A 99 -11.80 10.10 -14.61
C ALA A 99 -12.46 9.59 -13.32
N GLN A 100 -13.31 8.56 -13.41
CA GLN A 100 -13.94 7.93 -12.25
C GLN A 100 -12.91 7.33 -11.29
N MET A 101 -11.88 6.67 -11.80
CA MET A 101 -10.79 6.10 -11.00
C MET A 101 -10.02 7.19 -10.24
N TYR A 102 -9.68 8.29 -10.90
CA TYR A 102 -9.04 9.43 -10.22
C TYR A 102 -9.93 10.05 -9.14
N ARG A 103 -11.23 10.23 -9.42
CA ARG A 103 -12.18 10.75 -8.43
C ARG A 103 -12.24 9.85 -7.19
N ALA A 104 -12.34 8.54 -7.39
CA ALA A 104 -12.37 7.59 -6.28
C ALA A 104 -11.06 7.55 -5.48
N ALA A 105 -9.91 7.55 -6.16
CA ALA A 105 -8.60 7.61 -5.50
C ALA A 105 -8.46 8.89 -4.65
N ARG A 106 -8.91 10.04 -5.17
CA ARG A 106 -8.91 11.32 -4.45
C ARG A 106 -9.78 11.26 -3.20
N ILE A 107 -10.99 10.70 -3.30
CA ILE A 107 -11.89 10.54 -2.15
C ILE A 107 -11.27 9.63 -1.10
N ARG A 108 -10.71 8.48 -1.51
CA ARG A 108 -10.03 7.54 -0.60
C ARG A 108 -8.86 8.19 0.12
N TYR A 109 -8.06 8.98 -0.59
CA TYR A 109 -6.93 9.71 -0.01
C TYR A 109 -7.43 10.70 1.07
N LEU A 110 -8.44 11.50 0.75
CA LEU A 110 -9.00 12.47 1.70
C LEU A 110 -9.65 11.77 2.90
N GLN A 111 -10.34 10.65 2.67
CA GLN A 111 -10.95 9.84 3.73
C GLN A 111 -9.89 9.31 4.70
N LYS A 112 -8.83 8.71 4.15
CA LYS A 112 -7.70 8.18 4.93
C LYS A 112 -7.00 9.28 5.74
N ARG A 113 -6.96 10.50 5.22
CA ARG A 113 -6.31 11.64 5.87
C ARG A 113 -7.24 12.46 6.77
N GLY A 114 -8.54 12.12 6.84
CA GLY A 114 -9.53 12.87 7.61
C GLY A 114 -9.83 14.27 7.05
N LEU A 115 -9.51 14.52 5.78
CA LEU A 115 -9.67 15.82 5.10
C LEU A 115 -10.97 15.90 4.27
N LEU A 116 -11.92 14.97 4.49
CA LEU A 116 -13.18 14.95 3.75
C LEU A 116 -14.14 16.02 4.26
N ASN A 117 -14.27 17.10 3.48
CA ASN A 117 -15.31 18.11 3.65
C ASN A 117 -16.37 17.93 2.57
N ALA A 118 -17.66 17.95 2.95
CA ALA A 118 -18.79 17.78 2.01
C ALA A 118 -18.75 18.78 0.84
N ASN A 119 -18.28 20.00 1.07
CA ASN A 119 -18.10 21.04 0.04
C ASN A 119 -17.04 20.69 -1.03
N PHE A 120 -16.06 19.83 -0.73
CA PHE A 120 -15.01 19.46 -1.68
C PHE A 120 -15.51 18.48 -2.74
N LEU A 121 -16.53 17.67 -2.41
CA LEU A 121 -17.10 16.69 -3.34
C LEU A 121 -17.95 17.33 -4.44
N GLN A 122 -18.55 18.48 -4.15
CA GLN A 122 -19.42 19.23 -5.08
C GLN A 122 -18.63 20.07 -6.08
N LYS A 123 -17.34 20.34 -5.81
CA LYS A 123 -16.44 21.11 -6.69
C LYS A 123 -15.60 20.23 -7.63
N ILE A 124 -15.88 18.92 -7.66
CA ILE A 124 -15.20 17.90 -8.50
C ILE A 124 -16.10 17.47 -9.68
N GLU A 125 -17.32 18.00 -9.79
CA GLU A 125 -18.17 17.93 -10.98
C GLU A 125 -17.84 19.08 -11.95
#